data_AF-A0A9Y2IAZ9-F1
#
_entry.id   AF-A0A9Y2IAZ9-F1
#
_cell.length_a   1.000
_cell.length_b   1.000
_cell.length_c   1.000
_cell.angle_alpha   90.00
_cell.angle_beta   90.00
_cell.angle_gamma   90.00
#
_symmetry.space_group_name_H-M   'P 1'
#
loop_
_entity.id
_entity.type
_entity.pdbx_description
1 polymer ?
#
loop_
_entity_poly.entity_id
_entity_poly.type
_entity_poly.pdbx_seq_one_letter_code
_entity_poly.pdbx_strand_id
1 'polypeptide(L)'
;MPEHQYLGVINAVELRTLAPELPGRPGLQGRTPDDYRRHADLYDQLAGIDVTTNHVCAGNVRRLQDTTLAGEFLRAVRRHGVQRIHGFGFKLGLLKHHAYIDSADSLAWSDGARRRGRPTEDCRRPWVKNCANHLHYLLTWRAALTDKLRRHRHRHRHRHRHRHRHRHRTRAEQLPLWNHTAIGAAPAA
;
A
#
# COMPACT_ATOMS: atom_id res chain seq x y z
N MET A 1 -22.69 6.66 -10.88
CA MET A 1 -21.54 5.73 -10.78
C MET A 1 -21.15 5.28 -12.18
N PRO A 2 -19.86 5.22 -12.53
CA PRO A 2 -19.43 4.74 -13.84
C PRO A 2 -19.83 3.27 -14.10
N GLU A 3 -20.35 2.97 -15.29
CA GLU A 3 -20.83 1.64 -15.71
C GLU A 3 -19.82 0.51 -15.45
N HIS A 4 -18.52 0.77 -15.67
CA HIS A 4 -17.47 -0.24 -15.45
C HIS A 4 -17.40 -0.78 -14.02
N GLN A 5 -17.79 0.00 -13.00
CA GLN A 5 -17.77 -0.43 -11.60
C GLN A 5 -18.92 -1.38 -11.32
N TYR A 6 -20.11 -1.04 -11.83
CA TYR A 6 -21.29 -1.89 -11.73
C TYR A 6 -21.06 -3.23 -12.43
N LEU A 7 -20.58 -3.22 -13.68
CA LEU A 7 -20.25 -4.45 -14.41
C LEU A 7 -19.18 -5.29 -13.68
N GLY A 8 -18.22 -4.64 -13.02
CA GLY A 8 -17.23 -5.34 -12.19
C GLY A 8 -17.85 -6.13 -11.04
N VAL A 9 -18.88 -5.58 -10.38
CA VAL A 9 -19.60 -6.26 -9.31
C VAL A 9 -20.48 -7.39 -9.85
N ILE A 10 -21.20 -7.17 -10.95
CA ILE A 10 -22.02 -8.21 -11.59
C ILE A 10 -21.16 -9.39 -12.04
N ASN A 11 -20.01 -9.14 -12.67
CA ASN A 11 -19.07 -10.20 -13.02
C ASN A 11 -18.55 -10.96 -11.79
N ALA A 12 -18.36 -10.28 -10.66
CA ALA A 12 -17.95 -10.94 -9.43
C ALA A 12 -19.05 -11.87 -8.87
N VAL A 13 -20.33 -11.48 -9.00
CA VAL A 13 -21.47 -12.36 -8.67
C VAL A 13 -21.49 -13.58 -9.57
N GLU A 14 -21.40 -13.37 -10.89
CA GLU A 14 -21.40 -14.46 -11.87
C GLU A 14 -20.25 -15.45 -11.61
N LEU A 15 -19.03 -14.95 -11.39
CA LEU A 15 -17.87 -15.79 -11.09
C LEU A 15 -18.04 -16.58 -9.78
N ARG A 16 -18.66 -16.01 -8.75
CA ARG A 16 -18.97 -16.75 -7.49
C ARG A 16 -20.01 -17.84 -7.72
N THR A 17 -20.96 -17.62 -8.63
CA THR A 17 -21.95 -18.63 -8.99
C THR A 17 -21.32 -19.77 -9.78
N LEU A 18 -20.42 -19.46 -10.72
CA LEU A 18 -19.78 -20.45 -11.58
C LEU A 18 -18.68 -21.26 -10.88
N ALA A 19 -17.95 -20.65 -9.93
CA ALA A 19 -16.83 -21.28 -9.23
C ALA A 19 -16.79 -20.85 -7.74
N PRO A 20 -17.78 -21.26 -6.93
CA PRO A 20 -17.91 -20.84 -5.53
C PRO A 20 -16.74 -21.29 -4.64
N GLU A 21 -16.00 -22.32 -5.04
CA GLU A 21 -14.83 -22.85 -4.34
C GLU A 21 -13.58 -21.97 -4.46
N LEU A 22 -13.53 -21.08 -5.47
CA LEU A 22 -12.37 -20.24 -5.70
C LEU A 22 -12.42 -18.97 -4.84
N PRO A 23 -11.32 -18.60 -4.17
CA PRO A 23 -11.26 -17.38 -3.38
C PRO A 23 -11.20 -16.15 -4.30
N GLY A 24 -12.37 -15.57 -4.58
CA GLY A 24 -12.49 -14.31 -5.31
C GLY A 24 -11.78 -13.15 -4.61
N ARG A 25 -11.24 -12.21 -5.38
CA ARG A 25 -10.64 -10.97 -4.86
C ARG A 25 -11.36 -9.77 -5.45
N PRO A 26 -12.22 -9.09 -4.68
CA PRO A 26 -12.94 -7.91 -5.14
C PRO A 26 -11.96 -6.84 -5.64
N GLY A 27 -12.24 -6.32 -6.83
CA GLY A 27 -11.48 -5.22 -7.41
C GLY A 27 -12.17 -3.90 -7.08
N LEU A 28 -11.65 -3.13 -6.13
CA LEU A 28 -12.13 -1.77 -5.88
C LEU A 28 -11.54 -0.81 -6.91
N GLN A 29 -12.35 0.12 -7.38
CA GLN A 29 -12.03 1.03 -8.47
C GLN A 29 -12.71 2.37 -8.22
N GLY A 30 -12.08 3.45 -8.65
CA GLY A 30 -12.58 4.81 -8.43
C GLY A 30 -11.67 5.87 -9.04
N ARG A 31 -12.20 7.08 -9.22
CA ARG A 31 -11.43 8.28 -9.59
C ARG A 31 -11.18 9.18 -8.40
N THR A 32 -11.98 9.04 -7.34
CA THR A 32 -11.86 9.76 -6.08
C THR A 32 -11.81 8.78 -4.90
N PRO A 33 -11.36 9.20 -3.71
CA PRO A 33 -11.39 8.34 -2.52
C PRO A 33 -12.80 7.87 -2.14
N ASP A 34 -13.83 8.70 -2.37
CA ASP A 34 -15.22 8.35 -2.06
C ASP A 34 -15.79 7.31 -3.03
N ASP A 35 -15.32 7.29 -4.28
CA ASP A 35 -15.72 6.23 -5.24
C ASP A 35 -15.30 4.84 -4.75
N TYR A 36 -14.17 4.70 -4.05
CA TYR A 36 -13.75 3.41 -3.49
C TYR A 36 -14.68 2.94 -2.37
N ARG A 37 -15.18 3.87 -1.56
CA ARG A 37 -16.19 3.58 -0.52
C ARG A 37 -17.49 3.12 -1.17
N ARG A 38 -18.03 3.91 -2.11
CA ARG A 38 -19.26 3.55 -2.83
C ARG A 38 -19.16 2.22 -3.57
N HIS A 39 -18.00 1.93 -4.17
CA HIS A 39 -17.79 0.66 -4.86
C HIS A 39 -17.69 -0.51 -3.87
N ALA A 40 -17.11 -0.32 -2.69
CA ALA A 40 -17.15 -1.31 -1.62
C ALA A 40 -18.58 -1.58 -1.14
N ASP A 41 -19.37 -0.53 -0.93
CA ASP A 41 -20.79 -0.64 -0.55
C ASP A 41 -21.59 -1.44 -1.61
N LEU A 42 -21.29 -1.27 -2.91
CA LEU A 42 -21.93 -2.04 -3.98
C LEU A 42 -21.63 -3.54 -3.94
N TYR A 43 -20.39 -3.93 -3.58
CA TYR A 43 -20.05 -5.34 -3.42
C TYR A 43 -20.86 -5.99 -2.30
N ASP A 44 -21.07 -5.28 -1.19
CA ASP A 44 -21.91 -5.76 -0.10
C ASP A 44 -23.37 -5.86 -0.54
N GLN A 45 -23.92 -4.78 -1.09
CA GLN A 45 -25.34 -4.67 -1.47
C GLN A 45 -25.78 -5.62 -2.58
N LEU A 46 -24.96 -5.80 -3.62
CA LEU A 46 -25.36 -6.56 -4.82
C LEU A 46 -24.81 -7.98 -4.85
N ALA A 47 -23.69 -8.23 -4.16
CA ALA A 47 -23.01 -9.52 -4.21
C ALA A 47 -22.92 -10.24 -2.86
N GLY A 48 -23.37 -9.60 -1.76
CA GLY A 48 -23.17 -10.11 -0.41
C GLY A 48 -21.69 -10.34 -0.12
N ILE A 49 -20.81 -9.50 -0.68
CA ILE A 49 -19.36 -9.56 -0.50
C ILE A 49 -18.93 -8.45 0.44
N ASP A 50 -18.69 -8.80 1.70
CA ASP A 50 -18.02 -7.91 2.63
C ASP A 50 -16.54 -7.78 2.26
N VAL A 51 -16.16 -6.63 1.71
CA VAL A 51 -14.78 -6.39 1.29
C VAL A 51 -13.83 -6.20 2.47
N THR A 52 -14.32 -5.94 3.68
CA THR A 52 -13.48 -5.69 4.86
C THR A 52 -12.77 -6.96 5.34
N THR A 53 -13.43 -8.09 5.16
CA THR A 53 -12.92 -9.43 5.47
C THR A 53 -12.19 -10.09 4.31
N ASN A 54 -12.22 -9.54 3.09
CA ASN A 54 -11.63 -10.15 1.88
C ASN A 54 -10.24 -9.59 1.50
N HIS A 55 -9.51 -10.32 0.64
CA HIS A 55 -8.34 -9.76 -0.06
C HIS A 55 -8.83 -8.88 -1.21
N VAL A 56 -8.60 -7.58 -1.10
CA VAL A 56 -9.08 -6.60 -2.08
C VAL A 56 -7.95 -6.15 -2.98
N CYS A 57 -8.20 -6.14 -4.29
CA CYS A 57 -7.32 -5.53 -5.27
C CYS A 57 -7.71 -4.06 -5.46
N ALA A 58 -6.77 -3.13 -5.22
CA ALA A 58 -7.00 -1.71 -5.51
C ALA A 58 -6.72 -1.41 -6.99
N GLY A 59 -7.75 -1.45 -7.82
CA GLY A 59 -7.72 -1.18 -9.25
C GLY A 59 -7.39 0.28 -9.59
N ASN A 60 -6.85 0.54 -10.78
CA ASN A 60 -6.40 1.86 -11.29
C ASN A 60 -5.27 2.57 -10.52
N VAL A 61 -4.98 2.21 -9.26
CA VAL A 61 -3.89 2.79 -8.48
C VAL A 61 -2.52 2.56 -9.12
N ARG A 62 -2.36 1.49 -9.92
CA ARG A 62 -1.12 1.19 -10.67
C ARG A 62 -0.57 2.38 -11.45
N ARG A 63 -1.44 3.17 -12.11
CA ARG A 63 -1.01 4.33 -12.92
C ARG A 63 -0.64 5.53 -12.06
N LEU A 64 -1.16 5.58 -10.83
CA LEU A 64 -0.99 6.67 -9.87
C LEU A 64 0.05 6.35 -8.80
N GLN A 65 0.68 5.18 -8.83
CA GLN A 65 1.49 4.66 -7.72
C GLN A 65 2.67 5.55 -7.28
N ASP A 66 3.05 6.56 -8.08
CA ASP A 66 4.09 7.53 -7.74
C ASP A 66 3.55 8.86 -7.16
N THR A 67 2.23 9.02 -7.08
CA THR A 67 1.56 10.23 -6.62
C THR A 67 1.10 10.12 -5.16
N THR A 68 0.77 11.26 -4.56
CA THR A 68 0.09 11.33 -3.25
C THR A 68 -1.34 10.81 -3.31
N LEU A 69 -2.02 11.00 -4.46
CA LEU A 69 -3.37 10.53 -4.73
C LEU A 69 -3.52 9.01 -4.58
N ALA A 70 -2.52 8.24 -5.00
CA ALA A 70 -2.51 6.78 -4.74
C ALA A 70 -2.55 6.48 -3.23
N GLY A 71 -1.84 7.26 -2.42
CA GLY A 71 -1.88 7.13 -0.97
C GLY A 71 -3.24 7.53 -0.37
N GLU A 72 -3.92 8.51 -0.96
CA GLU A 72 -5.28 8.90 -0.55
C GLU A 72 -6.28 7.79 -0.80
N PHE A 73 -6.23 7.13 -1.96
CA PHE A 73 -7.10 6.00 -2.28
C PHE A 73 -6.84 4.81 -1.35
N LEU A 74 -5.57 4.43 -1.15
CA LEU A 74 -5.21 3.35 -0.23
C LEU A 74 -5.66 3.64 1.20
N ARG A 75 -5.53 4.90 1.66
CA ARG A 75 -6.04 5.30 2.98
C ARG A 75 -7.56 5.25 3.06
N ALA A 76 -8.28 5.64 2.02
CA ALA A 76 -9.74 5.55 2.02
C ALA A 76 -10.22 4.11 2.11
N VAL A 77 -9.60 3.20 1.33
CA VAL A 77 -9.87 1.75 1.43
C VAL A 77 -9.58 1.22 2.84
N ARG A 78 -8.46 1.62 3.46
CA ARG A 78 -8.16 1.27 4.86
C ARG A 78 -9.18 1.82 5.86
N ARG A 79 -9.61 3.08 5.70
CA ARG A 79 -10.60 3.73 6.57
C ARG A 79 -11.98 3.08 6.48
N HIS A 80 -12.30 2.48 5.34
CA HIS A 80 -13.51 1.68 5.17
C HIS A 80 -13.45 0.33 5.90
N GLY A 81 -12.30 -0.03 6.50
CA GLY A 81 -12.15 -1.26 7.29
C GLY A 81 -11.47 -2.41 6.54
N VAL A 82 -11.05 -2.21 5.29
CA VAL A 82 -10.35 -3.26 4.53
C VAL A 82 -9.00 -3.59 5.15
N GLN A 83 -8.87 -4.84 5.60
CA GLN A 83 -7.68 -5.30 6.30
C GLN A 83 -6.59 -5.82 5.36
N ARG A 84 -6.94 -6.26 4.16
CA ARG A 84 -6.02 -6.98 3.27
C ARG A 84 -6.06 -6.39 1.86
N ILE A 85 -5.12 -5.50 1.57
CA ILE A 85 -4.98 -4.79 0.31
C ILE A 85 -3.86 -5.40 -0.54
N HIS A 86 -4.22 -5.86 -1.73
CA HIS A 86 -3.31 -6.25 -2.79
C HIS A 86 -3.07 -5.08 -3.75
N GLY A 87 -1.81 -4.63 -3.83
CA GLY A 87 -1.35 -3.62 -4.77
C GLY A 87 -1.14 -4.20 -6.16
N PHE A 88 -2.21 -4.22 -6.96
CA PHE A 88 -2.17 -4.79 -8.31
C PHE A 88 -1.20 -4.02 -9.22
N GLY A 89 -0.19 -4.70 -9.76
CA GLY A 89 0.82 -4.13 -10.66
C GLY A 89 1.73 -3.06 -10.04
N PHE A 90 1.85 -3.02 -8.71
CA PHE A 90 2.75 -2.09 -8.02
C PHE A 90 4.23 -2.40 -8.30
N LYS A 91 5.07 -1.36 -8.39
CA LYS A 91 6.53 -1.46 -8.58
C LYS A 91 7.26 -0.55 -7.59
N LEU A 92 7.95 0.49 -8.07
CA LEU A 92 8.64 1.47 -7.23
C LEU A 92 7.70 2.27 -6.33
N GLY A 93 6.41 2.39 -6.67
CA GLY A 93 5.40 3.02 -5.82
C GLY A 93 5.27 2.37 -4.43
N LEU A 94 5.71 1.11 -4.27
CA LEU A 94 5.78 0.45 -2.96
C LEU A 94 6.68 1.22 -1.98
N LEU A 95 7.74 1.89 -2.45
CA LEU A 95 8.60 2.67 -1.55
C LEU A 95 7.78 3.73 -0.79
N LYS A 96 6.82 4.37 -1.47
CA LYS A 96 5.91 5.37 -0.89
C LYS A 96 4.76 4.75 -0.10
N HIS A 97 4.16 3.67 -0.62
CA HIS A 97 2.85 3.21 -0.17
C HIS A 97 2.82 1.84 0.51
N HIS A 98 3.97 1.17 0.72
CA HIS A 98 4.04 -0.15 1.34
C HIS A 98 3.38 -0.25 2.72
N ALA A 99 3.24 0.86 3.45
CA ALA A 99 2.59 0.85 4.76
C ALA A 99 1.08 0.55 4.69
N TYR A 100 0.47 0.68 3.51
CA TYR A 100 -0.95 0.42 3.29
C TYR A 100 -1.21 -0.86 2.50
N ILE A 101 -0.18 -1.55 2.02
CA ILE A 101 -0.28 -2.67 1.07
C ILE A 101 0.28 -3.94 1.72
N ASP A 102 -0.51 -5.02 1.72
CA ASP A 102 -0.13 -6.29 2.36
C ASP A 102 0.55 -7.25 1.37
N SER A 103 0.15 -7.20 0.11
CA SER A 103 0.76 -7.96 -0.97
C SER A 103 0.74 -7.18 -2.28
N ALA A 104 1.63 -7.49 -3.22
CA ALA A 104 1.67 -6.82 -4.52
C ALA A 104 2.26 -7.75 -5.58
N ASP A 105 1.84 -7.56 -6.83
CA ASP A 105 2.41 -8.19 -8.01
C ASP A 105 2.99 -7.14 -8.96
N SER A 106 3.84 -7.57 -9.90
CA SER A 106 4.38 -6.68 -10.92
C SER A 106 4.92 -7.42 -12.12
N LEU A 107 4.50 -6.99 -13.32
CA LEU A 107 5.16 -7.34 -14.58
C LEU A 107 6.21 -6.31 -15.02
N ALA A 108 6.57 -5.35 -14.15
CA ALA A 108 7.48 -4.27 -14.50
C ALA A 108 8.89 -4.74 -14.92
N TRP A 109 9.37 -5.85 -14.35
CA TRP A 109 10.65 -6.46 -14.75
C TRP A 109 10.59 -6.97 -16.20
N SER A 110 9.52 -7.68 -16.55
CA SER A 110 9.31 -8.30 -17.86
C SER A 110 9.09 -7.22 -18.93
N ASP A 111 8.28 -6.21 -18.61
CA ASP A 111 8.09 -5.03 -19.45
C ASP A 111 9.40 -4.26 -19.68
N GLY A 112 10.19 -4.02 -18.63
CA GLY A 112 11.50 -3.39 -18.75
C GLY A 112 12.48 -4.18 -19.62
N ALA A 113 12.47 -5.51 -19.51
CA ALA A 113 13.28 -6.38 -20.35
C ALA A 113 12.84 -6.37 -21.82
N ARG A 114 11.53 -6.35 -22.10
CA ARG A 114 11.00 -6.18 -23.47
C ARG A 114 11.46 -4.87 -24.08
N ARG A 115 11.33 -3.76 -23.35
CA ARG A 115 11.75 -2.42 -23.80
C ARG A 115 13.26 -2.30 -23.99
N ARG A 116 14.06 -2.97 -23.17
CA ARG A 116 15.53 -3.05 -23.35
C ARG A 116 15.91 -3.76 -24.65
N GLY A 117 15.10 -4.71 -25.12
CA GLY A 117 15.27 -5.36 -26.43
C GLY A 117 16.47 -6.29 -26.59
N ARG A 118 17.31 -6.45 -25.55
CA ARG A 118 18.49 -7.31 -25.54
C ARG A 118 18.71 -7.97 -24.17
N PRO A 119 19.26 -9.20 -24.10
CA PRO A 119 19.55 -9.84 -22.83
C PRO A 119 20.60 -9.07 -22.00
N THR A 120 20.65 -9.36 -20.70
CA THR A 120 21.83 -9.10 -19.87
C THR A 120 22.95 -10.05 -20.25
N GLU A 121 24.18 -9.75 -19.85
CA GLU A 121 25.34 -10.59 -20.14
C GLU A 121 25.13 -12.01 -19.57
N ASP A 122 24.66 -12.10 -18.32
CA ASP A 122 24.34 -13.36 -17.65
C ASP A 122 23.25 -14.19 -18.36
N CYS A 123 22.44 -13.54 -19.20
CA CYS A 123 21.34 -14.15 -19.93
C CYS A 123 21.63 -14.31 -21.43
N ARG A 124 22.85 -13.98 -21.89
CA ARG A 124 23.20 -14.00 -23.31
C ARG A 124 23.23 -15.44 -23.81
N ARG A 125 22.35 -15.73 -24.77
CA ARG A 125 22.29 -16.99 -25.55
C ARG A 125 21.87 -16.64 -26.99
N PRO A 126 22.30 -17.42 -28.00
CA PRO A 126 21.99 -17.10 -29.41
C PRO A 126 20.49 -16.94 -29.71
N TRP A 127 19.61 -17.71 -29.05
CA TRP A 127 18.15 -17.70 -29.27
C TRP A 127 17.38 -16.78 -28.30
N VAL A 128 18.06 -16.09 -27.40
CA VAL A 128 17.40 -15.21 -26.41
C VAL A 128 17.34 -13.79 -26.96
N LYS A 129 16.14 -13.35 -27.32
CA LYS A 129 15.89 -11.96 -27.75
C LYS A 129 16.03 -10.96 -26.60
N ASN A 130 15.50 -11.27 -25.42
CA ASN A 130 15.56 -10.42 -24.23
C ASN A 130 15.26 -11.23 -22.95
N CYS A 131 15.37 -10.59 -21.79
CA CYS A 131 15.18 -11.24 -20.48
C CYS A 131 13.73 -11.30 -19.98
N ALA A 132 12.72 -11.05 -20.83
CA ALA A 132 11.35 -10.82 -20.37
C ALA A 132 10.68 -12.05 -19.74
N ASN A 133 11.22 -13.24 -19.97
CA ASN A 133 10.73 -14.51 -19.43
C ASN A 133 11.82 -15.27 -18.65
N HIS A 134 12.91 -14.60 -18.28
CA HIS A 134 14.04 -15.25 -17.60
C HIS A 134 13.91 -15.17 -16.08
N LEU A 135 13.90 -16.34 -15.42
CA LEU A 135 13.83 -16.44 -13.97
C LEU A 135 14.97 -15.71 -13.27
N HIS A 136 16.21 -15.88 -13.74
CA HIS A 136 17.37 -15.20 -13.15
C HIS A 136 17.19 -13.67 -13.15
N TYR A 137 16.77 -13.10 -14.28
CA TYR A 137 16.54 -11.65 -14.40
C TYR A 137 15.40 -11.17 -13.49
N LEU A 138 14.30 -11.94 -13.38
CA LEU A 138 13.22 -11.68 -12.42
C LEU A 138 13.76 -11.66 -10.97
N LEU A 139 14.55 -12.66 -10.57
CA LEU A 139 15.07 -12.77 -9.22
C LEU A 139 16.02 -11.62 -8.88
N THR A 140 16.91 -11.24 -9.81
CA THR A 140 17.80 -10.08 -9.66
C THR A 140 17.02 -8.78 -9.52
N TRP A 141 16.00 -8.56 -10.35
CA TRP A 141 15.13 -7.40 -10.23
C TRP A 141 14.38 -7.35 -8.90
N ARG A 142 13.82 -8.49 -8.45
CA ARG A 142 13.12 -8.61 -7.17
C ARG A 142 14.04 -8.34 -5.99
N ALA A 143 15.26 -8.88 -6.02
CA ALA A 143 16.26 -8.64 -4.98
C ALA A 143 16.56 -7.14 -4.86
N ALA A 144 16.82 -6.46 -5.97
CA ALA A 144 17.07 -5.02 -5.98
C ALA A 144 15.87 -4.20 -5.44
N LEU A 145 14.63 -4.56 -5.79
CA LEU A 145 13.43 -3.87 -5.30
C LEU A 145 13.24 -4.09 -3.79
N THR A 146 13.33 -5.32 -3.33
CA THR A 146 13.14 -5.66 -1.91
C THR A 146 14.21 -5.06 -1.01
N ASP A 147 15.45 -5.00 -1.49
CA ASP A 147 16.56 -4.33 -0.84
C ASP A 147 16.35 -2.81 -0.73
N LYS A 148 15.86 -2.15 -1.79
CA LYS A 148 15.41 -0.74 -1.73
C LYS A 148 14.31 -0.54 -0.68
N LEU A 149 13.31 -1.42 -0.63
CA LEU A 149 12.24 -1.36 0.36
C LEU A 149 12.75 -1.50 1.79
N ARG A 150 13.65 -2.46 2.05
CA ARG A 150 14.29 -2.64 3.36
C ARG A 150 15.00 -1.36 3.80
N ARG A 151 15.90 -0.82 2.97
CA ARG A 151 16.62 0.44 3.26
C ARG A 151 15.68 1.60 3.53
N HIS A 152 14.61 1.73 2.75
CA HIS A 152 13.63 2.78 2.92
C HIS A 152 12.94 2.69 4.29
N ARG A 153 12.53 1.48 4.71
CA ARG A 153 11.93 1.24 6.03
C ARG A 153 12.87 1.58 7.19
N HIS A 154 14.16 1.24 7.07
CA HIS A 154 15.16 1.60 8.08
C HIS A 154 15.30 3.12 8.23
N ARG A 155 15.44 3.86 7.12
CA ARG A 155 15.58 5.32 7.14
C ARG A 155 14.39 6.02 7.80
N HIS A 156 13.16 5.57 7.51
CA HIS A 156 11.97 6.13 8.16
C HIS A 156 11.95 5.88 9.68
N ARG A 157 12.33 4.68 10.14
CA ARG A 157 12.40 4.37 11.58
C ARG A 157 13.42 5.23 12.32
N HIS A 158 14.61 5.45 11.74
CA HIS A 158 15.63 6.31 12.36
C HIS A 158 15.17 7.77 12.45
N ARG A 159 14.57 8.33 11.39
CA ARG A 159 14.05 9.71 11.39
C ARG A 159 12.96 9.92 12.45
N HIS A 160 12.06 8.96 12.64
CA HIS A 160 11.04 9.04 13.70
C HIS A 160 11.66 9.03 15.10
N ARG A 161 12.68 8.19 15.34
CA ARG A 161 13.38 8.14 16.64
C ARG A 161 14.12 9.44 16.96
N HIS A 162 14.79 10.05 15.98
CA HIS A 162 15.47 11.33 16.17
C HIS A 162 14.49 12.49 16.43
N ARG A 163 13.34 12.55 15.74
CA ARG A 163 12.30 13.56 15.98
C ARG A 163 11.64 13.42 17.36
N HIS A 164 11.38 12.20 17.82
CA HIS A 164 10.87 11.98 19.18
C HIS A 164 11.88 12.42 20.24
N ARG A 165 13.17 12.07 20.09
CA ARG A 165 14.22 12.53 21.03
C ARG A 165 14.34 14.06 21.07
N HIS A 166 14.24 14.74 19.92
CA HIS A 166 14.28 16.20 19.88
C HIS A 166 13.07 16.85 20.58
N ARG A 167 11.85 16.32 20.38
CA ARG A 167 10.64 16.84 21.04
C ARG A 167 10.62 16.60 22.56
N HIS A 168 11.17 15.48 23.04
CA HIS A 168 11.29 15.24 24.47
C HIS A 168 12.33 16.18 25.12
N ARG A 169 13.42 16.50 24.41
CA ARG A 169 14.45 17.43 24.91
C ARG A 169 13.93 18.87 25.00
N THR A 170 13.21 19.35 23.99
CA THR A 170 12.62 20.71 24.00
C THR A 170 11.49 20.88 25.01
N ARG A 171 10.80 19.79 25.41
CA ARG A 171 9.74 19.85 26.43
C ARG A 171 10.29 19.76 27.86
N ALA A 172 11.43 19.09 28.05
CA ALA A 172 12.14 19.06 29.33
C ALA A 172 12.83 20.39 29.68
N GLU A 173 13.17 21.21 28.68
CA GLU A 173 13.77 22.55 28.85
C GLU A 173 12.74 23.69 29.05
N GLN A 174 11.42 23.38 29.11
CA GLN A 174 10.35 24.38 29.28
C GLN A 174 9.47 24.14 30.52
N LEU A 175 10.00 23.47 31.56
CA LEU A 175 9.32 23.42 32.86
C LEU A 175 9.75 24.64 33.70
N PRO A 176 8.82 25.53 34.10
CA PRO A 176 9.16 26.61 35.02
C PRO A 176 9.53 26.01 36.39
N LEU A 177 10.66 26.46 36.94
CA LEU A 177 11.07 26.20 38.33
C LEU A 177 10.05 26.86 39.27
N TRP A 178 9.07 26.10 39.73
CA TRP A 178 8.22 26.52 40.85
C TRP A 178 8.99 26.28 42.16
N ASN A 179 9.54 27.35 42.72
CA ASN A 179 10.08 27.35 44.08
C ASN A 179 8.91 27.14 45.06
N HIS A 180 8.92 26.02 45.78
CA HIS A 180 8.10 25.84 46.97
C HIS A 180 8.77 26.52 48.16
N THR A 181 8.15 27.55 48.71
CA THR A 181 8.44 28.00 50.07
C THR A 181 7.16 28.55 50.71
N ALA A 182 6.95 28.14 51.96
CA ALA A 182 6.00 28.65 52.96
C ALA A 182 4.54 28.15 52.89
N ILE A 183 4.29 27.02 53.55
CA ILE A 183 3.09 26.83 54.38
C ILE A 183 3.58 26.88 55.84
N GLY A 184 3.07 27.83 56.63
CA GLY A 184 3.43 27.94 58.04
C GLY A 184 2.47 28.83 58.83
N ALA A 185 1.68 28.17 59.66
CA ALA A 185 1.07 28.64 60.92
C ALA A 185 -0.07 29.68 60.88
N ALA A 186 -1.28 29.20 61.20
CA ALA A 186 -2.32 29.99 61.83
C ALA A 186 -2.17 29.91 63.37
N PRO A 187 -2.37 30.99 64.15
CA PRO A 187 -2.45 30.89 65.59
C PRO A 187 -3.91 30.78 66.06
N ALA A 188 -4.09 30.01 67.12
CA ALA A 188 -5.32 29.86 67.88
C ALA A 188 -5.55 31.06 68.81
N ALA A 189 -6.82 31.52 68.88
CA ALA A 189 -7.56 31.91 70.08
C ALA A 189 -9.00 32.23 69.67
#